data_AF-A0A6C0C1B9-F1
#
_entry.id   AF-A0A6C0C1B9-F1
#
_cell.length_a   1.000
_cell.length_b   1.000
_cell.length_c   1.000
_cell.angle_alpha   90.00
_cell.angle_beta   90.00
_cell.angle_gamma   90.00
#
_symmetry.space_group_name_H-M   'P 1'
#
loop_
_entity.id
_entity.type
_entity.pdbx_description
1 polymer ?
#
loop_
_entity_poly.entity_id
_entity_poly.type
_entity_poly.pdbx_seq_one_letter_code
_entity_poly.pdbx_strand_id
1 'polypeptide(L)' 'MQTTTIEGKTSPRNIEINQKKFQRMVFLTNALEDGWTIKKSAENYIFSKKHENKKEVFQKTYLEKFILSNQDINIIHNN' A
#
# COMPACT_ATOMS: atom_id res chain seq x y z
N MET A 1 -5.96 -34.29 28.87
CA MET A 1 -5.43 -32.99 28.39
C MET A 1 -6.63 -32.09 28.19
N GLN A 2 -6.71 -30.97 28.92
CA GLN A 2 -7.86 -30.06 28.82
C GLN A 2 -7.67 -29.16 27.60
N THR A 3 -8.64 -29.15 26.69
CA THR A 3 -8.71 -28.25 25.54
C THR A 3 -9.33 -26.93 25.98
N THR A 4 -8.55 -25.86 26.01
CA THR A 4 -9.07 -24.51 26.27
C THR A 4 -9.57 -23.91 24.95
N THR A 5 -10.88 -23.95 24.74
CA THR A 5 -11.56 -23.16 23.70
C THR A 5 -11.50 -21.69 24.09
N ILE A 6 -10.76 -20.88 23.33
CA ILE A 6 -10.72 -19.43 23.51
C ILE A 6 -11.80 -18.83 22.59
N GLU A 7 -13.02 -18.69 23.10
CA GLU A 7 -14.08 -17.91 22.44
C GLU A 7 -13.81 -16.41 22.61
N GLY A 8 -12.86 -15.89 21.83
CA GLY A 8 -12.63 -14.45 21.72
C GLY A 8 -13.49 -13.86 20.61
N LYS A 9 -14.62 -13.23 20.96
CA LYS A 9 -15.33 -12.30 20.05
C LYS A 9 -14.37 -11.20 19.62
N THR A 10 -13.77 -11.31 18.43
CA THR A 10 -12.96 -10.22 17.86
C THR A 10 -13.91 -9.13 17.37
N SER A 11 -14.27 -8.21 18.25
CA SER A 11 -14.92 -6.96 17.83
C SER A 11 -14.04 -6.30 16.75
N PRO A 12 -14.58 -5.86 15.60
CA PRO A 12 -13.79 -5.19 14.58
C PRO A 12 -13.12 -3.98 15.23
N ARG A 13 -11.78 -4.00 15.26
CA ARG A 13 -11.03 -2.82 15.70
C ARG A 13 -11.28 -1.73 14.68
N ASN A 14 -11.85 -0.61 15.11
CA ASN A 14 -11.89 0.60 14.30
C ASN A 14 -10.45 1.04 14.06
N ILE A 15 -9.98 0.94 12.81
CA ILE A 15 -8.64 1.39 12.41
C ILE A 15 -8.80 2.78 11.82
N GLU A 16 -8.27 3.79 12.51
CA GLU A 16 -8.15 5.12 11.94
C GLU A 16 -6.96 5.17 10.97
N ILE A 17 -7.26 5.46 9.70
CA ILE A 17 -6.26 5.60 8.64
C ILE A 17 -6.42 6.99 8.05
N ASN A 18 -5.36 7.79 8.12
CA ASN A 18 -5.36 9.08 7.43
C ASN A 18 -5.26 8.89 5.91
N GLN A 19 -5.74 9.89 5.18
CA GLN A 19 -5.77 9.90 3.71
C GLN A 19 -4.40 9.59 3.08
N LYS A 20 -3.32 10.20 3.58
CA LYS A 20 -1.95 10.00 3.05
C LYS A 20 -1.50 8.53 3.15
N LYS A 21 -1.84 7.87 4.26
CA LYS A 21 -1.50 6.46 4.49
C LYS A 21 -2.35 5.55 3.60
N PHE A 22 -3.64 5.83 3.45
CA PHE A 22 -4.53 5.09 2.57
C PHE A 22 -4.08 5.17 1.10
N GLN A 23 -3.77 6.36 0.61
CA GLN A 23 -3.31 6.56 -0.77
C GLN A 23 -2.00 5.84 -1.07
N ARG A 24 -1.08 5.84 -0.11
CA ARG A 24 0.14 5.05 -0.23
C ARG A 24 -0.17 3.55 -0.34
N MET A 25 -1.12 3.04 0.44
CA MET A 25 -1.55 1.65 0.32
C MET A 25 -2.12 1.39 -1.07
N VAL A 26 -3.05 2.22 -1.55
CA VAL A 26 -3.64 2.10 -2.91
C VAL A 26 -2.55 2.09 -3.99
N PHE A 27 -1.60 3.02 -3.95
CA PHE A 27 -0.51 3.07 -4.93
C PHE A 27 0.33 1.79 -4.93
N LEU A 28 0.72 1.31 -3.75
CA LEU A 28 1.51 0.09 -3.63
C LEU A 28 0.71 -1.13 -4.12
N THR A 29 -0.57 -1.23 -3.76
CA THR A 29 -1.46 -2.30 -4.21
C THR A 29 -1.60 -2.29 -5.73
N ASN A 30 -1.86 -1.14 -6.35
CA ASN A 30 -1.99 -1.04 -7.81
C ASN A 30 -0.72 -1.51 -8.53
N ALA A 31 0.46 -1.13 -8.03
CA ALA A 31 1.72 -1.59 -8.61
C ALA A 31 1.89 -3.12 -8.47
N LEU A 32 1.47 -3.71 -7.35
CA LEU A 32 1.49 -5.17 -7.17
C LEU A 32 0.54 -5.87 -8.16
N GLU A 33 -0.69 -5.36 -8.34
CA GLU A 33 -1.66 -5.89 -9.32
C GLU A 33 -1.13 -5.79 -10.76
N ASP A 34 -0.39 -4.72 -11.08
CA ASP A 34 0.31 -4.55 -12.35
C ASP A 34 1.55 -5.46 -12.50
N GLY A 35 1.85 -6.32 -11.52
CA GLY A 35 2.94 -7.29 -11.58
C GLY A 35 4.31 -6.76 -11.19
N TRP A 36 4.38 -5.61 -10.51
CA TRP A 36 5.62 -5.13 -9.91
C TRP A 36 5.94 -5.89 -8.62
N THR A 37 7.23 -6.13 -8.39
CA THR A 37 7.78 -6.49 -7.08
C THR A 37 8.26 -5.23 -6.39
N ILE A 38 7.90 -5.03 -5.12
CA ILE A 38 8.29 -3.85 -4.35
C ILE A 38 9.15 -4.27 -3.16
N LYS A 39 10.37 -3.75 -3.08
CA LYS A 39 11.29 -3.94 -1.95
C LYS A 39 11.57 -2.61 -1.27
N LYS A 40 11.24 -2.50 0.02
CA LYS A 40 11.67 -1.37 0.85
C LYS A 40 13.10 -1.60 1.33
N SER A 41 13.96 -0.59 1.19
CA SER A 41 15.35 -0.62 1.63
C SER A 41 15.71 0.73 2.24
N ALA A 42 15.81 0.79 3.57
CA ALA A 42 15.97 2.03 4.32
C ALA A 42 14.92 3.09 3.91
N GLU A 43 15.37 4.23 3.39
CA GLU A 43 14.52 5.33 2.92
C GLU A 43 14.14 5.23 1.44
N ASN A 44 14.33 4.07 0.79
CA ASN A 44 13.98 3.85 -0.61
C ASN A 44 12.97 2.72 -0.80
N TYR A 45 12.20 2.81 -1.88
CA TYR A 45 11.43 1.71 -2.44
C TYR A 45 11.99 1.36 -3.81
N ILE A 46 12.22 0.07 -4.03
CA ILE A 46 12.73 -0.50 -5.27
C ILE A 46 11.59 -1.27 -5.91
N PHE A 47 11.13 -0.80 -7.05
CA PHE A 47 10.12 -1.45 -7.87
C PHE A 47 10.85 -2.21 -8.97
N SER A 48 10.53 -3.48 -9.18
CA SER A 48 11.09 -4.25 -10.29
C SER A 48 10.02 -5.13 -10.95
N LYS A 49 10.00 -5.16 -12.28
CA LYS A 49 9.07 -5.98 -13.06
C LYS A 49 9.88 -6.93 -13.94
N LYS A 50 10.09 -8.15 -13.43
CA LYS A 50 11.07 -9.11 -14.00
C LYS A 50 10.78 -9.46 -15.47
N HIS A 51 9.50 -9.64 -15.81
CA HIS A 51 9.10 -9.99 -17.16
C HIS A 51 9.25 -8.84 -18.17
N GLU A 52 9.41 -7.60 -17.70
CA GLU A 52 9.66 -6.42 -18.54
C GLU A 52 11.10 -5.88 -18.40
N ASN A 53 11.96 -6.52 -17.60
CA ASN A 53 13.30 -6.04 -17.23
C ASN A 53 13.32 -4.58 -16.72
N LYS A 54 12.24 -4.10 -16.11
CA LYS A 54 12.16 -2.74 -15.55
C LYS A 54 12.56 -2.71 -14.08
N LYS A 55 13.22 -1.62 -13.68
CA LYS A 55 13.59 -1.33 -12.29
C LYS A 55 13.56 0.17 -12.04
N GLU A 56 12.83 0.57 -11.00
CA GLU A 56 12.70 1.96 -10.57
C GLU A 56 13.02 2.07 -9.08
N VAL A 57 13.71 3.14 -8.69
CA VAL A 57 14.10 3.38 -7.29
C VAL A 57 13.56 4.74 -6.88
N PHE A 58 12.68 4.73 -5.89
CA PHE A 58 12.07 5.93 -5.35
C PHE A 58 12.55 6.17 -3.93
N GLN A 59 13.06 7.37 -3.65
CA GLN A 59 13.17 7.83 -2.27
C GLN A 59 11.78 7.92 -1.65
N LYS A 60 11.61 7.49 -0.40
CA LYS A 60 10.34 7.48 0.31
C LYS A 60 9.71 8.86 0.36
N THR A 61 10.49 9.90 0.62
CA THR A 61 10.01 11.30 0.64
C THR A 61 9.55 11.75 -0.74
N TYR A 62 10.27 11.37 -1.80
CA TYR A 62 9.89 11.66 -3.18
C TYR A 62 8.63 10.89 -3.57
N LEU A 63 8.55 9.59 -3.27
CA LEU A 63 7.39 8.75 -3.54
C LEU A 63 6.15 9.30 -2.86
N GLU A 64 6.27 9.71 -1.59
CA GLU A 64 5.18 10.34 -0.85
C GLU A 64 4.73 11.64 -1.51
N LYS A 65 5.66 12.50 -1.94
CA LYS A 65 5.33 13.75 -2.66
C LYS A 65 4.68 13.47 -4.02
N PHE A 66 5.22 12.52 -4.79
CA PHE A 66 4.73 12.13 -6.11
C PHE A 66 3.32 11.55 -6.02
N ILE A 67 3.11 10.62 -5.07
CA ILE A 67 1.80 10.06 -4.81
C ILE A 67 0.83 11.16 -4.44
N LEU A 68 1.23 12.19 -3.68
CA LEU A 68 0.39 13.32 -3.28
C LEU A 68 0.16 14.34 -4.41
N SER A 69 1.12 14.55 -5.31
CA SER A 69 1.03 15.55 -6.36
C SER A 69 0.26 15.09 -7.59
N ASN A 70 0.20 13.78 -7.85
CA ASN A 70 -0.50 13.20 -9.01
C ASN A 70 -1.89 12.64 -8.64
N GLN A 71 -2.51 13.19 -7.59
CA GLN A 71 -3.80 12.77 -7.07
C GLN A 71 -4.94 13.51 -7.75
N ASP A 72 -5.08 13.34 -9.05
CA ASP A 72 -6.40 13.55 -9.64
C ASP A 72 -7.28 12.37 -9.21
N ILE A 73 -7.71 12.42 -7.95
CA ILE A 73 -8.82 11.61 -7.46
C ILE A 73 -10.04 12.21 -8.12
N ASN A 74 -10.34 11.75 -9.34
CA ASN A 74 -11.71 11.77 -9.80
C ASN A 74 -12.49 10.96 -8.77
N ILE A 75 -13.08 11.65 -7.80
CA ILE A 75 -14.02 11.08 -6.85
C ILE A 75 -15.14 10.53 -7.72
N ILE A 76 -15.13 9.21 -7.95
CA ILE A 76 -16.29 8.53 -8.52
C ILE A 76 -17.36 8.65 -7.45
N HIS A 77 -18.16 9.70 -7.54
CA HIS A 77 -19.37 9.87 -6.78
C HIS A 77 -20.40 8.91 -7.38
N ASN A 78 -20.48 7.70 -6.85
CA ASN A 78 -21.63 6.84 -7.13
C ASN A 78 -22.77 7.26 -6.20
N ASN A 79 -23.89 7.62 -6.84
CA ASN A 79 -25.20 8.01 -6.29
C ASN A 79 -25.62 7.27 -5.02
#